data_AF-A0A257LGE4-F1
#
_entry.id   AF-A0A257LGE4-F1
#
_cell.length_a   1.000
_cell.length_b   1.000
_cell.length_c   1.000
_cell.angle_alpha   90.00
_cell.angle_beta   90.00
_cell.angle_gamma   90.00
#
_symmetry.space_group_name_H-M   'P 1'
#
loop_
_entity.id
_entity.type
_entity.pdbx_description
1 polymer ?
#
loop_
_entity_poly.entity_id
_entity_poly.type
_entity_poly.pdbx_seq_one_letter_code
_entity_poly.pdbx_strand_id
1 'polypeptide(L)'
;MSEFLQQLLNGLSLGAIYALIALGYTMVYGVLRFINFAHSDVFMVGSFIGYYVGKHVPERTLLGGLGVLIVAMLGCALLGMVIERLVYRPLRGSATLNVLITA
;
A
#
# COMPACT_ATOMS: atom_id res chain seq x y z
N MET A 1 -13.99 20.05 -24.30
CA MET A 1 -13.05 20.61 -23.29
C MET A 1 -13.14 19.86 -21.97
N SER A 2 -14.34 19.52 -21.48
CA SER A 2 -14.55 18.71 -20.27
C SER A 2 -13.89 17.32 -20.33
N GLU A 3 -14.09 16.59 -21.44
CA GLU A 3 -13.53 15.23 -21.60
C GLU A 3 -12.01 15.19 -21.54
N PHE A 4 -11.33 16.13 -22.20
CA PHE A 4 -9.87 16.20 -22.16
C PHE A 4 -9.35 16.46 -20.74
N LEU A 5 -9.96 17.40 -20.02
CA LEU A 5 -9.58 17.72 -18.65
C LEU A 5 -9.85 16.55 -17.70
N GLN A 6 -10.96 15.85 -17.89
CA GLN A 6 -11.30 14.65 -17.12
C GLN A 6 -10.32 13.50 -17.39
N GLN A 7 -9.97 13.25 -18.66
CA GLN A 7 -8.97 12.25 -19.01
C GLN A 7 -7.60 12.59 -18.42
N LEU A 8 -7.22 13.88 -18.43
CA LEU A 8 -5.97 14.35 -17.85
C LEU A 8 -5.94 14.10 -16.33
N LEU A 9 -7.01 14.43 -15.61
CA LEU A 9 -7.12 14.19 -14.17
C LEU A 9 -7.14 12.69 -13.84
N ASN A 10 -7.82 11.88 -14.65
CA ASN A 10 -7.82 10.43 -14.51
C ASN A 10 -6.42 9.86 -14.72
N GLY A 11 -5.72 10.30 -15.77
CA GLY A 11 -4.34 9.90 -16.06
C GLY A 11 -3.37 10.31 -14.95
N LEU A 12 -3.51 11.53 -14.43
CA LEU A 12 -2.70 12.01 -13.31
C LEU A 12 -2.97 11.21 -12.03
N SER A 13 -4.23 10.93 -11.72
CA SER A 13 -4.61 10.15 -10.54
C SER A 13 -4.05 8.73 -10.61
N LEU A 14 -4.20 8.08 -11.76
CA LEU A 14 -3.74 6.72 -11.99
C LEU A 14 -2.20 6.65 -12.01
N GLY A 15 -1.55 7.62 -12.65
CA GLY A 15 -0.09 7.78 -12.62
C GLY A 15 0.45 8.04 -11.22
N ALA A 16 -0.24 8.83 -10.39
CA ALA A 16 0.14 9.08 -9.01
C ALA A 16 0.08 7.78 -8.16
N ILE A 17 -0.93 6.93 -8.38
CA ILE A 17 -1.01 5.62 -7.72
C ILE A 17 0.21 4.77 -8.10
N TYR A 18 0.55 4.67 -9.39
CA TYR A 18 1.72 3.91 -9.82
C TYR A 18 3.04 4.49 -9.29
N ALA A 19 3.17 5.82 -9.26
CA ALA A 19 4.33 6.49 -8.68
C ALA A 19 4.47 6.19 -7.18
N LEU A 20 3.37 6.20 -6.42
CA LEU A 20 3.35 5.86 -5.00
C LEU A 20 3.73 4.40 -4.75
N ILE A 21 3.26 3.47 -5.59
CA ILE A 21 3.64 2.05 -5.51
C ILE A 21 5.15 1.91 -5.73
N ALA A 22 5.70 2.52 -6.77
CA ALA A 22 7.13 2.48 -7.07
C ALA A 22 7.97 3.12 -5.94
N LEU A 23 7.51 4.25 -5.39
CA LEU A 23 8.17 4.93 -4.27
C LEU A 23 8.14 4.06 -3.00
N GLY A 24 7.01 3.44 -2.68
CA GLY A 24 6.89 2.50 -1.57
C GLY A 24 7.87 1.32 -1.67
N TYR A 25 7.94 0.71 -2.86
CA TYR A 25 8.84 -0.41 -3.12
C TYR A 25 10.31 -0.01 -2.98
N THR A 26 10.71 1.14 -3.53
CA THR A 26 12.09 1.63 -3.44
C THR A 26 12.49 2.02 -2.02
N MET A 27 11.57 2.56 -1.20
CA MET A 27 11.83 2.83 0.22
C MET A 27 12.08 1.54 1.02
N VAL A 28 11.23 0.53 0.86
CA VAL A 28 11.38 -0.75 1.57
C VAL A 28 12.67 -1.45 1.16
N TYR A 29 12.93 -1.52 -0.15
CA TYR A 29 14.17 -2.11 -0.68
C TYR A 29 15.41 -1.32 -0.27
N GLY A 30 15.32 0.02 -0.22
CA GLY A 30 16.44 0.88 0.20
C GLY A 30 16.92 0.60 1.62
N VAL A 31 15.99 0.27 2.52
CA VAL A 31 16.29 -0.06 3.92
C VAL A 31 16.68 -1.53 4.09
N LEU A 32 15.92 -2.45 3.49
CA LEU A 32 16.07 -3.90 3.74
C LEU A 32 17.04 -4.58 2.77
N ARG A 33 17.27 -4.05 1.57
CA ARG A 33 18.10 -4.63 0.49
C ARG A 33 17.73 -6.07 0.09
N PHE A 34 16.50 -6.50 0.37
CA PHE A 34 15.95 -7.79 -0.07
C PHE A 34 14.74 -7.53 -0.98
N ILE A 35 14.61 -8.32 -2.04
CA ILE A 35 13.45 -8.29 -2.95
C ILE A 35 12.27 -8.93 -2.20
N ASN A 36 11.16 -8.21 -2.05
CA ASN A 36 9.95 -8.70 -1.41
C ASN A 36 8.79 -8.71 -2.41
N PHE A 37 8.28 -9.90 -2.75
CA PHE A 37 7.13 -10.07 -3.65
C PHE A 37 5.78 -9.80 -2.97
N ALA A 38 5.67 -9.99 -1.65
CA ALA A 38 4.45 -9.70 -0.87
C ALA A 38 4.07 -8.21 -0.84
N HIS A 39 4.91 -7.29 -1.36
CA HIS A 39 4.60 -5.87 -1.36
C HIS A 39 3.30 -5.55 -2.12
N SER A 40 3.02 -6.25 -3.23
CA SER A 40 1.76 -6.10 -3.96
C SER A 40 0.56 -6.60 -3.13
N ASP A 41 0.76 -7.61 -2.30
CA ASP A 41 -0.30 -8.16 -1.45
C ASP A 41 -0.66 -7.20 -0.31
N VAL A 42 0.34 -6.54 0.28
CA VAL A 42 0.12 -5.45 1.26
C VAL A 42 -0.69 -4.32 0.63
N PHE A 43 -0.37 -3.92 -0.60
CA PHE A 43 -1.11 -2.91 -1.34
C PHE A 43 -2.56 -3.34 -1.62
N MET A 44 -2.76 -4.61 -1.98
CA MET A 44 -4.09 -5.19 -2.19
C MET A 44 -4.92 -5.15 -0.90
N VAL A 45 -4.36 -5.54 0.24
CA VAL A 45 -5.05 -5.49 1.53
C VAL A 45 -5.47 -4.07 1.88
N GLY A 46 -4.59 -3.07 1.71
CA GLY A 46 -4.94 -1.66 1.91
C GLY A 46 -6.11 -1.20 1.05
N SER A 47 -6.10 -1.61 -0.22
CA SER A 47 -7.19 -1.31 -1.17
C SER A 47 -8.52 -1.93 -0.75
N PHE A 48 -8.51 -3.19 -0.30
CA PHE A 48 -9.71 -3.86 0.20
C PHE A 48 -10.21 -3.28 1.50
N ILE A 49 -9.34 -2.91 2.44
CA ILE A 49 -9.74 -2.21 3.67
C ILE A 49 -10.46 -0.92 3.31
N GLY A 50 -9.88 -0.11 2.41
CA GLY A 50 -10.53 1.11 1.93
C GLY A 50 -11.90 0.84 1.28
N TYR A 51 -11.99 -0.19 0.43
CA TYR A 51 -13.24 -0.59 -0.22
C TYR A 51 -14.33 -1.01 0.77
N TYR A 52 -14.02 -1.88 1.74
CA TYR A 52 -15.01 -2.36 2.71
C TYR A 52 -15.42 -1.27 3.70
N VAL A 53 -14.47 -0.47 4.19
CA VAL A 53 -14.79 0.67 5.07
C VAL A 53 -15.64 1.69 4.33
N GLY A 54 -15.33 1.95 3.05
CA GLY A 54 -16.11 2.86 2.20
C GLY A 54 -17.57 2.48 2.04
N LYS A 55 -17.93 1.19 2.11
CA LYS A 55 -19.33 0.73 2.08
C LYS A 55 -20.15 1.15 3.29
N HIS A 56 -19.50 1.42 4.41
CA HIS A 56 -20.14 1.77 5.68
C HIS A 56 -20.13 3.26 5.97
N VAL A 57 -19.56 4.08 5.07
CA VAL A 57 -19.36 5.51 5.25
C VAL A 57 -20.25 6.27 4.25
N PRO A 58 -20.91 7.37 4.64
CA PRO A 58 -21.74 8.15 3.73
C PRO A 58 -20.95 8.67 2.52
N GLU A 59 -21.53 8.45 1.33
CA GLU A 59 -20.94 8.87 0.06
C GLU A 59 -20.84 10.40 -0.04
N ARG A 60 -19.95 10.87 -0.93
CA ARG A 60 -19.77 12.29 -1.28
C ARG A 60 -19.45 13.21 -0.09
N THR A 61 -18.98 12.65 1.02
CA THR A 61 -18.59 13.40 2.20
C THR A 61 -17.06 13.43 2.33
N LEU A 62 -16.47 14.62 2.41
CA LEU A 62 -15.03 14.80 2.62
C LEU A 62 -14.53 14.08 3.88
N LEU A 63 -15.27 14.22 4.99
CA LEU A 63 -15.00 13.54 6.26
C LEU A 63 -15.02 12.01 6.11
N GLY A 64 -15.92 11.50 5.28
CA GLY A 64 -16.02 10.07 4.99
C GLY A 64 -14.80 9.56 4.24
N GLY A 65 -14.38 10.27 3.18
CA GLY A 65 -13.18 9.93 2.42
C GLY A 65 -11.91 9.96 3.29
N LEU A 66 -11.78 10.98 4.15
CA LEU A 66 -10.66 11.06 5.11
C LEU A 66 -10.70 9.93 6.15
N GLY A 67 -11.88 9.56 6.63
CA GLY A 67 -12.05 8.43 7.54
C GLY A 67 -11.60 7.11 6.91
N VAL A 68 -12.03 6.83 5.68
CA VAL A 68 -11.61 5.64 4.92
C VAL A 68 -10.10 5.62 4.73
N LEU A 69 -9.51 6.76 4.35
CA LEU A 69 -8.06 6.90 4.16
C LEU A 69 -7.30 6.57 5.45
N ILE A 70 -7.69 7.17 6.58
CA ILE A 70 -7.04 6.94 7.87
C ILE A 70 -7.14 5.47 8.29
N VAL A 71 -8.32 4.87 8.17
CA VAL A 71 -8.52 3.46 8.54
C VAL A 71 -7.68 2.53 7.65
N ALA A 72 -7.62 2.78 6.34
CA ALA A 72 -6.78 2.02 5.43
C ALA A 72 -5.28 2.18 5.76
N MET A 73 -4.83 3.40 6.05
CA MET A 73 -3.44 3.67 6.45
C MET A 73 -3.08 2.95 7.76
N LEU A 74 -3.96 3.00 8.76
CA LEU A 74 -3.75 2.30 10.03
C LEU A 74 -3.71 0.78 9.85
N GLY A 75 -4.60 0.23 9.02
CA GLY A 75 -4.62 -1.19 8.69
C GLY A 75 -3.32 -1.65 8.01
N CYS A 76 -2.87 -0.91 7.00
CA CYS A 76 -1.59 -1.17 6.33
C CYS A 76 -0.39 -1.02 7.28
N ALA A 77 -0.39 -0.01 8.16
CA ALA A 77 0.68 0.19 9.12
C ALA A 77 0.76 -0.97 10.13
N LEU A 78 -0.40 -1.42 10.65
CA LEU A 78 -0.48 -2.58 11.53
C LEU A 78 0.04 -3.84 10.83
N LEU A 79 -0.39 -4.09 9.60
CA LEU A 79 0.06 -5.25 8.83
C LEU A 79 1.57 -5.19 8.54
N GLY A 80 2.09 -4.02 8.17
CA GLY A 80 3.52 -3.80 7.98
C GLY A 80 4.34 -4.05 9.26
N MET A 81 3.86 -3.59 10.42
CA MET A 81 4.50 -3.86 11.71
C MET A 81 4.49 -5.35 12.06
N VAL A 82 3.40 -6.07 11.75
CA VAL A 82 3.30 -7.52 11.95
C VAL A 82 4.30 -8.26 11.05
N ILE A 83 4.36 -7.91 9.76
CA ILE A 83 5.34 -8.48 8.81
C ILE A 83 6.77 -8.20 9.29
N GLU A 84 7.07 -6.96 9.69
CA GLU A 84 8.39 -6.61 10.18
C GLU A 84 8.76 -7.47 11.40
N ARG A 85 7.84 -7.61 12.36
CA ARG A 85 8.11 -8.30 13.62
C ARG A 85 8.22 -9.82 13.46
N LEU A 86 7.38 -10.43 12.62
CA LEU A 86 7.28 -11.88 12.45
C LEU A 86 8.20 -12.43 11.35
N VAL A 87 8.44 -11.64 10.29
CA VAL A 87 9.19 -12.09 9.11
C VAL A 87 10.56 -11.40 9.07
N TYR A 88 10.62 -10.07 9.00
CA TYR A 88 11.90 -9.40 8.75
C TYR A 88 12.86 -9.42 9.94
N ARG A 89 12.37 -9.15 11.15
CA ARG A 89 13.18 -9.09 12.37
C ARG A 89 13.91 -10.41 12.66
N PRO A 90 13.29 -11.60 12.58
CA PRO A 90 14.01 -12.86 12.74
C PRO A 90 14.93 -13.20 11.56
N LEU A 91 14.59 -12.77 10.34
CA LEU A 91 15.39 -13.08 9.14
C LEU A 91 16.63 -12.20 8.94
N ARG A 92 16.77 -11.10 9.70
CA ARG A 92 17.96 -10.21 9.64
C ARG A 92 19.30 -10.92 9.87
N GLY A 93 19.31 -12.10 10.50
CA GLY A 93 20.52 -12.91 10.73
C GLY A 93 20.71 -14.10 9.78
N SER A 94 19.80 -14.34 8.83
CA SER A 94 19.81 -15.51 7.94
C SER A 94 20.26 -15.12 6.52
N ALA A 95 20.74 -16.10 5.74
CA ALA A 95 21.09 -15.91 4.33
C ALA A 95 19.91 -15.30 3.54
N THR A 96 20.22 -14.31 2.70
CA THR A 96 19.29 -13.47 1.93
C THR A 96 18.32 -14.23 1.03
N LEU A 97 18.63 -15.49 0.68
CA LEU A 97 17.81 -16.34 -0.18
C LEU A 97 16.51 -16.83 0.49
N ASN A 98 16.51 -17.05 1.82
CA ASN A 98 15.31 -17.51 2.53
C ASN A 98 14.20 -16.44 2.56
N VAL A 99 14.57 -15.16 2.57
CA VAL A 99 13.64 -14.02 2.57
C VAL A 99 12.80 -13.97 1.29
N LEU A 100 13.35 -14.46 0.17
CA LEU A 100 12.71 -14.41 -1.14
C LEU A 100 11.58 -15.44 -1.32
N ILE A 101 11.61 -16.56 -0.57
CA ILE A 101 10.68 -17.69 -0.74
C ILE A 101 9.58 -17.68 0.33
N THR A 102 9.84 -17.08 1.50
CA THR A 102 8.87 -17.00 2.61
C THR A 102 7.92 -15.81 2.58
N ALA A 103 8.08 -14.88 1.62
CA ALA A 103 7.21 -13.74 1.41
C ALA A 103 6.56 -13.84 0.03
#